data_AF-A0A5N9F4V9-F1
#
_entry.id   AF-A0A5N9F4V9-F1
#
_cell.length_a   1.000
_cell.length_b   1.000
_cell.length_c   1.000
_cell.angle_alpha   90.00
_cell.angle_beta   90.00
_cell.angle_gamma   90.00
#
_symmetry.space_group_name_H-M   'P 1'
#
loop_
_entity.id
_entity.type
_entity.pdbx_description
1 polymer ?
#
loop_
_entity_poly.entity_id
_entity_poly.type
_entity_poly.pdbx_seq_one_letter_code
_entity_poly.pdbx_strand_id
1 'polypeptide(L)' 'MAITVGIRSRPVERHVAERQSVTIETEIGAISVKVKSLGGGTMSVAPESDNCRRIALETGIPFQEIYQRVVEEARRQLFA' A
#
# COMPACT_ATOMS: atom_id res chain seq x y z
N MET A 1 -4.71 -6.93 30.30
CA MET A 1 -4.34 -8.25 30.85
C MET A 1 -5.52 -9.18 30.61
N ALA A 2 -5.37 -10.18 29.73
CA ALA A 2 -6.45 -11.14 29.43
C ALA A 2 -6.22 -12.41 30.27
N ILE A 3 -7.23 -12.84 31.04
CA ILE A 3 -7.23 -14.07 31.84
C ILE A 3 -8.03 -15.14 31.11
N THR A 4 -7.35 -15.92 30.27
CA THR A 4 -7.92 -17.09 29.61
C THR A 4 -6.97 -18.27 29.74
N VAL A 5 -7.45 -19.36 30.34
CA VAL A 5 -6.68 -20.60 30.61
C VAL A 5 -6.62 -21.55 29.41
N GLY A 6 -7.42 -21.31 28.36
CA GLY A 6 -7.47 -22.18 27.18
C GLY A 6 -7.46 -21.40 25.87
N ILE A 7 -6.60 -21.83 24.93
CA ILE A 7 -6.52 -21.32 23.56
C ILE A 7 -7.16 -22.36 22.63
N ARG A 8 -8.06 -21.93 21.73
CA ARG A 8 -8.57 -22.75 20.63
C ARG A 8 -7.99 -22.23 19.32
N SER A 9 -7.20 -23.05 18.62
CA SER A 9 -6.68 -22.75 17.28
C SER A 9 -7.16 -23.80 16.28
N ARG A 10 -7.39 -23.39 15.03
CA ARG A 10 -7.61 -24.29 13.90
C ARG A 10 -6.68 -23.88 12.76
N PRO A 11 -6.12 -24.82 11.99
CA PRO A 11 -5.36 -24.48 10.80
C PRO A 11 -6.30 -23.82 9.77
N VAL A 12 -5.84 -22.71 9.21
CA VAL A 12 -6.52 -22.00 8.11
C VAL A 12 -5.54 -21.92 6.96
N GLU A 13 -5.94 -22.41 5.80
CA GLU A 13 -5.16 -22.21 4.59
C GLU A 13 -5.26 -20.74 4.15
N ARG A 14 -4.11 -20.14 3.88
CA ARG A 14 -4.00 -18.74 3.46
C ARG A 14 -3.28 -18.66 2.14
N HIS A 15 -3.99 -18.27 1.09
CA HIS A 15 -3.37 -17.85 -0.16
C HIS A 15 -2.74 -16.47 0.06
N VAL A 16 -1.41 -16.43 0.17
CA VAL A 16 -0.67 -15.18 0.31
C VAL A 16 -0.35 -14.67 -1.08
N ALA A 17 -1.01 -13.58 -1.47
CA ALA A 17 -0.59 -12.81 -2.64
C ALA A 17 0.82 -12.28 -2.41
N GLU A 18 1.67 -12.34 -3.44
CA GLU A 18 2.99 -11.74 -3.40
C GLU A 18 2.83 -10.23 -3.15
N ARG A 19 3.51 -9.72 -2.14
CA ARG A 19 3.45 -8.31 -1.77
C ARG A 19 4.86 -7.74 -1.73
N GLN A 20 5.08 -6.66 -2.44
CA GLN A 20 6.34 -5.95 -2.46
C GLN A 20 6.10 -4.48 -2.12
N SER A 21 6.98 -3.90 -1.32
CA SER A 21 7.02 -2.46 -1.07
C SER A 21 8.06 -1.89 -2.03
N VAL A 22 7.62 -1.03 -2.94
CA VAL A 22 8.50 -0.34 -3.91
C VAL A 22 8.45 1.14 -3.60
N THR A 23 9.58 1.82 -3.58
CA THR A 23 9.59 3.28 -3.49
C THR A 23 9.61 3.85 -4.91
N ILE A 24 8.63 4.69 -5.22
CA ILE A 24 8.54 5.40 -6.49
C ILE A 24 8.84 6.88 -6.28
N GLU A 25 9.48 7.49 -7.27
CA GLU A 25 9.63 8.94 -7.32
C GLU A 25 8.41 9.54 -8.02
N THR A 26 7.75 10.48 -7.34
CA THR A 26 6.60 11.21 -7.88
C THR A 26 6.89 12.72 -7.83
N GLU A 27 6.12 13.52 -8.57
CA GLU A 27 6.25 14.99 -8.59
C GLU A 27 6.14 15.64 -7.20
N ILE A 28 5.49 14.95 -6.26
CA ILE A 28 5.27 15.41 -4.89
C ILE A 28 6.25 14.78 -3.88
N GLY A 29 7.21 13.97 -4.36
CA GLY A 29 8.27 13.35 -3.57
C GLY A 29 8.35 11.84 -3.72
N ALA A 30 9.34 11.23 -3.06
CA ALA A 30 9.50 9.79 -3.01
C ALA A 30 8.45 9.16 -2.07
N ILE A 31 7.63 8.25 -2.59
CA ILE A 31 6.56 7.61 -1.84
C ILE A 31 6.67 6.10 -1.97
N SER A 32 6.61 5.41 -0.83
CA SER A 32 6.57 3.95 -0.82
C SER A 32 5.16 3.45 -1.13
N VAL A 33 5.06 2.55 -2.11
CA VAL A 33 3.83 1.93 -2.58
C VAL A 33 3.87 0.42 -2.35
N LYS A 34 2.77 -0.13 -1.85
CA LYS A 34 2.59 -1.57 -1.66
C LYS A 34 1.93 -2.13 -2.92
N VAL A 35 2.69 -2.94 -3.64
CA VAL A 35 2.24 -3.68 -4.81
C VAL A 35 1.86 -5.08 -4.36
N LYS A 36 0.66 -5.52 -4.69
CA LYS A 36 0.19 -6.89 -4.43
C LYS A 36 -0.05 -7.56 -5.77
N SER A 37 0.75 -8.56 -6.13
CA SER A 37 0.54 -9.39 -7.31
C SER A 37 -0.22 -10.66 -6.93
N LEU A 38 -1.34 -10.91 -7.61
CA LEU A 38 -2.10 -12.15 -7.49
C LEU A 38 -1.97 -12.94 -8.79
N GLY A 39 -1.22 -14.04 -8.73
CA GLY A 39 -1.29 -15.14 -9.70
C GLY A 39 -1.23 -14.73 -11.19
N GLY A 40 -0.37 -13.76 -11.54
CA GLY A 40 -0.02 -13.45 -12.93
C GLY A 40 -0.93 -12.45 -13.68
N GLY A 41 -1.96 -11.87 -13.06
CA GLY A 41 -2.88 -10.98 -13.79
C GLY A 41 -3.28 -9.69 -13.09
N THR A 42 -3.53 -9.74 -11.79
CA THR A 42 -4.02 -8.57 -11.05
C THR A 42 -2.95 -8.11 -10.10
N MET A 43 -2.36 -6.93 -10.35
CA MET A 43 -1.61 -6.23 -9.32
C MET A 43 -2.36 -5.00 -8.80
N SER A 44 -2.51 -4.94 -7.48
CA SER A 44 -3.09 -3.79 -6.78
C SER A 44 -1.98 -2.95 -6.20
N VAL A 45 -2.05 -1.64 -6.38
CA VAL A 45 -1.06 -0.69 -5.84
C VAL A 45 -1.74 0.21 -4.81
N ALA A 46 -1.13 0.31 -3.64
CA ALA A 46 -1.60 1.14 -2.55
C ALA A 46 -0.43 1.95 -1.95
N PRO A 47 -0.43 3.28 -2.09
CA PRO A 47 0.54 4.16 -1.43
C PRO A 47 0.53 4.03 0.09
N GLU A 48 1.66 4.28 0.73
CA GLU A 48 1.72 4.41 2.17
C GLU A 48 0.96 5.66 2.64
N SER A 49 -0.01 5.44 3.53
CA SER A 49 -0.86 6.47 4.10
C SER A 49 -0.08 7.57 4.82
N ASP A 50 1.02 7.21 5.48
CA ASP A 50 1.76 8.13 6.33
C ASP A 50 2.57 9.12 5.48
N ASN A 51 3.14 8.66 4.37
CA ASN A 51 3.81 9.53 3.39
C ASN A 51 2.82 10.47 2.72
N CYS A 52 1.69 9.95 2.24
CA CYS A 52 0.64 10.77 1.62
C CYS A 52 0.10 11.82 2.60
N ARG A 53 -0.05 11.46 3.89
CA ARG A 53 -0.50 12.39 4.93
C ARG A 53 0.53 13.48 5.20
N ARG A 54 1.82 13.14 5.31
CA ARG A 54 2.90 14.11 5.52
C ARG A 54 2.93 15.14 4.38
N ILE A 55 2.88 14.68 3.14
CA ILE A 55 2.90 15.54 1.96
C ILE A 55 1.64 16.43 1.91
N ALA A 56 0.48 15.90 2.26
CA ALA A 56 -0.76 16.68 2.33
C ALA A 56 -0.65 17.85 3.33
N LEU A 57 0.01 17.63 4.47
CA LEU A 57 0.25 18.67 5.48
C LEU A 57 1.29 19.69 5.02
N GLU A 58 2.34 19.25 4.31
CA GLU A 58 3.41 20.13 3.82
C GLU A 58 2.98 21.01 2.63
N THR A 59 2.17 20.45 1.72
CA THR A 59 1.77 21.11 0.47
C THR A 59 0.39 21.77 0.52
N GLY A 60 -0.44 21.41 1.50
CA GLY A 60 -1.84 21.83 1.57
C GLY A 60 -2.76 21.14 0.56
N ILE A 61 -2.25 20.18 -0.23
CA ILE A 61 -3.06 19.42 -1.19
C ILE A 61 -3.90 18.39 -0.44
N PRO A 62 -5.18 18.18 -0.80
CA PRO A 62 -6.01 17.16 -0.19
C PRO A 62 -5.38 15.77 -0.29
N PHE A 63 -5.40 15.02 0.82
CA PHE A 63 -4.88 13.65 0.89
C PHE A 63 -5.41 12.76 -0.24
N GLN A 64 -6.70 12.88 -0.57
CA GLN A 64 -7.32 12.08 -1.61
C GLN A 64 -6.75 12.36 -3.00
N GLU A 65 -6.42 13.62 -3.28
CA GLU A 65 -5.80 14.02 -4.55
C GLU A 65 -4.37 13.48 -4.65
N ILE A 66 -3.57 13.63 -3.59
CA ILE A 66 -2.24 13.02 -3.48
C ILE A 66 -2.34 11.51 -3.69
N TYR A 67 -3.25 10.85 -2.99
CA TYR A 67 -3.41 9.40 -3.07
C TYR A 67 -3.73 8.94 -4.50
N GLN A 68 -4.64 9.62 -5.21
CA GLN A 68 -4.96 9.30 -6.60
C GLN A 68 -3.76 9.52 -7.54
N ARG A 69 -3.08 10.66 -7.44
CA ARG A 69 -1.88 10.96 -8.27
C ARG A 69 -0.81 9.89 -8.09
N VAL A 70 -0.54 9.48 -6.86
CA VAL A 70 0.47 8.47 -6.57
C VAL A 70 0.04 7.10 -7.07
N VAL A 71 -1.24 6.73 -6.96
CA VAL A 71 -1.76 5.48 -7.51
C VAL A 71 -1.61 5.46 -9.04
N GLU A 72 -1.93 6.56 -9.73
CA GLU A 72 -1.78 6.66 -11.18
C GLU A 72 -0.32 6.59 -11.62
N GLU A 73 0.56 7.32 -10.94
CA GLU A 73 2.00 7.34 -11.24
C GLU A 73 2.64 5.97 -10.97
N ALA A 74 2.30 5.35 -9.84
CA ALA A 74 2.73 3.99 -9.53
C ALA A 74 2.22 3.00 -10.56
N ARG A 75 0.98 3.17 -11.03
CA ARG A 75 0.44 2.32 -12.09
C ARG A 75 1.23 2.49 -13.38
N ARG A 76 1.56 3.71 -13.78
CA ARG A 76 2.38 3.94 -14.97
C ARG A 76 3.77 3.33 -14.85
N GLN A 77 4.45 3.52 -13.73
CA GLN A 77 5.83 3.05 -13.56
C GLN A 77 5.93 1.52 -13.40
N LEU A 78 4.91 0.88 -12.80
CA LEU A 78 4.94 -0.56 -12.49
C LEU A 78 4.19 -1.43 -13.50
N PHE A 79 3.30 -0.86 -14.31
CA PHE A 79 2.53 -1.57 -15.34
C PHE A 79 2.82 -1.11 -16.78
N ALA A 80 3.89 -0.33 -17.00
CA ALA A 80 4.39 0.00 -18.34
C ALA A 80 5.04 -1.21 -19.02
#